data_AF-A0A497S6I2-F1
#
_entry.id   AF-A0A497S6I2-F1
#
_cell.length_a   1.000
_cell.length_b   1.000
_cell.length_c   1.000
_cell.angle_alpha   90.00
_cell.angle_beta   90.00
_cell.angle_gamma   90.00
#
_symmetry.space_group_name_H-M   'P 1'
#
loop_
_entity.id
_entity.type
_entity.pdbx_description
1 polymer ?
#
loop_
_entity_poly.entity_id
_entity_poly.type
_entity_poly.pdbx_seq_one_letter_code
_entity_poly.pdbx_strand_id
1 'polypeptide(L)'
;MKTIKEINERIKKGEVVIVRADEMPEIYEKNPKRAVREVDIVTTGTFGAMCSSGAFLNFGHSDPPIKMAQVWLNDVEAYTGIAAVDAYIGATQLRRYNDFDYGGGHVIEDLIAGKEIEVRAEAYGTDCYPKKKVETTITIDDLNQAIMYNPRNCYQKYIGATNSSDSVIRTYMGTLLPNMGNVNFSGVGELNPLVNDPDYEVIGIGTRIFIGGAKGFVVGTGTQHSPDTESGNISTTGNLKEMSTKYVRGASIPGYGTSLFLGIGIPIPVLNDDIARKTAIRNADIRTEIIDYST
;
A
#
# COMPACT_ATOMS: atom_id res chain seq x y z
N MET A 1 -6.94 -30.06 12.15
CA MET A 1 -6.38 -28.94 11.36
C MET A 1 -7.02 -28.96 9.99
N LYS A 2 -7.41 -27.80 9.48
CA LYS A 2 -7.88 -27.63 8.10
C LYS A 2 -6.67 -27.43 7.18
N THR A 3 -6.84 -27.72 5.91
CA THR A 3 -5.84 -27.48 4.87
C THR A 3 -6.33 -26.40 3.90
N ILE A 4 -5.37 -25.72 3.25
CA ILE A 4 -5.68 -24.77 2.17
C ILE A 4 -6.47 -25.45 1.04
N LYS A 5 -6.21 -26.73 0.76
CA LYS A 5 -6.94 -27.50 -0.26
C LYS A 5 -8.42 -27.63 0.10
N GLU A 6 -8.73 -28.02 1.33
CA GLU A 6 -10.12 -28.15 1.82
C GLU A 6 -10.84 -26.80 1.77
N ILE A 7 -10.20 -25.72 2.22
CA ILE A 7 -10.79 -24.36 2.15
C ILE A 7 -11.07 -23.96 0.69
N ASN A 8 -10.16 -24.23 -0.23
CA ASN A 8 -10.36 -23.96 -1.66
C ASN A 8 -11.50 -24.79 -2.27
N GLU A 9 -11.70 -26.04 -1.83
CA GLU A 9 -12.85 -26.85 -2.22
C GLU A 9 -14.16 -26.27 -1.70
N ARG A 10 -14.19 -25.79 -0.45
CA ARG A 10 -15.35 -25.09 0.12
C ARG A 10 -15.67 -23.78 -0.63
N ILE A 11 -14.65 -23.01 -1.02
CA ILE A 11 -14.81 -21.81 -1.85
C ILE A 11 -15.50 -22.19 -3.17
N LYS A 12 -15.02 -23.24 -3.85
CA LYS A 12 -15.60 -23.70 -5.14
C LYS A 12 -17.05 -24.17 -5.00
N LYS A 13 -17.42 -24.72 -3.83
CA LYS A 13 -18.79 -25.17 -3.54
C LYS A 13 -19.71 -24.06 -3.00
N GLY A 14 -19.18 -22.88 -2.68
CA GLY A 14 -19.94 -21.82 -2.01
C GLY A 14 -20.27 -22.12 -0.54
N GLU A 15 -19.54 -23.06 0.07
CA GLU A 15 -19.76 -23.52 1.46
C GLU A 15 -18.76 -22.90 2.45
N VAL A 16 -17.89 -22.01 1.97
CA VAL A 16 -16.85 -21.37 2.78
C VAL A 16 -17.48 -20.40 3.78
N VAL A 17 -17.05 -20.47 5.04
CA VAL A 17 -17.44 -19.52 6.08
C VAL A 17 -16.35 -18.46 6.19
N ILE A 18 -16.71 -17.24 5.79
CA ILE A 18 -15.83 -16.08 5.81
C ILE A 18 -16.36 -15.11 6.85
N VAL A 19 -15.49 -14.62 7.72
CA VAL A 19 -15.81 -13.59 8.71
C VAL A 19 -14.86 -12.41 8.56
N ARG A 20 -15.24 -11.24 9.04
CA ARG A 20 -14.33 -10.11 9.16
C ARG A 20 -13.51 -10.21 10.45
N ALA A 21 -12.34 -9.58 10.45
CA ALA A 21 -11.46 -9.55 11.62
C ALA A 21 -12.14 -8.92 12.87
N ASP A 22 -13.06 -7.96 12.72
CA ASP A 22 -13.85 -7.39 13.82
C ASP A 22 -14.92 -8.35 14.38
N GLU A 23 -15.30 -9.40 13.62
CA GLU A 23 -16.30 -10.39 14.05
C GLU A 23 -15.66 -11.60 14.75
N MET A 24 -14.40 -11.90 14.40
CA MET A 24 -13.69 -13.08 14.88
C MET A 24 -13.49 -13.13 16.41
N PRO A 25 -13.16 -12.03 17.12
CA PRO A 25 -13.02 -12.03 18.57
C PRO A 25 -14.28 -12.51 19.29
N GLU A 26 -15.47 -12.04 18.89
CA GLU A 26 -16.73 -12.45 19.52
C GLU A 26 -17.05 -13.92 19.28
N ILE A 27 -16.75 -14.44 18.09
CA ILE A 27 -16.97 -15.85 17.74
C ILE A 27 -16.04 -16.73 18.57
N TYR A 28 -14.79 -16.32 18.70
CA TYR A 28 -13.77 -17.06 19.45
C TYR A 28 -14.09 -17.08 20.95
N GLU A 29 -14.42 -15.95 21.57
CA GLU A 29 -14.76 -15.87 22.99
C GLU A 29 -15.98 -16.72 23.37
N LYS A 30 -17.00 -16.76 22.51
CA LYS A 30 -18.20 -17.59 22.74
C LYS A 30 -17.85 -19.06 22.75
N ASN A 31 -17.02 -19.52 21.80
CA ASN A 31 -16.56 -20.91 21.74
C ASN A 31 -15.32 -21.06 20.82
N PRO A 32 -14.11 -21.19 21.38
CA PRO A 32 -12.88 -21.31 20.59
C PRO A 32 -12.88 -22.50 19.64
N LYS A 33 -13.35 -23.66 20.10
CA LYS A 33 -13.41 -24.89 19.29
C LYS A 33 -14.36 -24.74 18.10
N ARG A 34 -15.46 -24.02 18.32
CA ARG A 34 -16.44 -23.72 17.28
C ARG A 34 -15.86 -22.77 16.24
N ALA A 35 -15.15 -21.72 16.67
CA ALA A 35 -14.49 -20.77 15.78
C ALA A 35 -13.55 -21.48 14.81
N VAL A 36 -12.66 -22.35 15.32
CA VAL A 36 -11.70 -23.14 14.52
C VAL A 36 -12.41 -24.08 13.54
N ARG A 37 -13.49 -24.73 13.99
CA ARG A 37 -14.23 -25.70 13.17
C ARG A 37 -15.03 -25.03 12.07
N GLU A 38 -15.71 -23.93 12.38
CA GLU A 38 -16.71 -23.33 11.48
C GLU A 38 -16.08 -22.28 10.57
N VAL A 39 -15.27 -21.37 11.09
CA VAL A 39 -14.65 -20.28 10.31
C VAL A 39 -13.54 -20.85 9.44
N ASP A 40 -13.59 -20.57 8.14
CA ASP A 40 -12.56 -20.98 7.19
C ASP A 40 -11.57 -19.86 6.91
N ILE A 41 -12.06 -18.62 6.79
CA ILE A 41 -11.23 -17.45 6.46
C ILE A 41 -11.64 -16.26 7.33
N VAL A 42 -10.64 -15.59 7.90
CA VAL A 42 -10.78 -14.25 8.48
C VAL A 42 -10.29 -13.24 7.45
N THR A 43 -11.14 -12.27 7.09
CA THR A 43 -10.79 -11.18 6.19
C THR A 43 -10.24 -10.01 6.99
N THR A 44 -8.97 -9.67 6.70
CA THR A 44 -8.26 -8.54 7.30
C THR A 44 -8.05 -7.46 6.24
N GLY A 45 -7.77 -6.23 6.66
CA GLY A 45 -7.38 -5.19 5.74
C GLY A 45 -7.01 -3.89 6.43
N THR A 46 -6.37 -3.01 5.66
CA THR A 46 -5.95 -1.68 6.08
C THR A 46 -6.19 -0.67 4.97
N PHE A 47 -6.51 0.56 5.35
CA PHE A 47 -6.55 1.71 4.46
C PHE A 47 -5.88 2.88 5.20
N GLY A 48 -4.73 3.31 4.70
CA GLY A 48 -3.94 4.33 5.37
C GLY A 48 -2.93 4.98 4.43
N ALA A 49 -2.30 6.05 4.91
CA ALA A 49 -1.26 6.74 4.16
C ALA A 49 -0.03 5.85 4.01
N MET A 50 0.27 5.45 2.78
CA MET A 50 1.36 4.58 2.39
C MET A 50 2.30 5.36 1.47
N CYS A 51 3.14 6.20 2.08
CA CYS A 51 4.15 6.98 1.36
C CYS A 51 5.17 6.09 0.62
N SER A 52 5.37 4.87 1.11
CA SER A 52 6.16 3.79 0.51
C SER A 52 5.41 3.05 -0.61
N SER A 53 4.81 3.80 -1.54
CA SER A 53 4.09 3.26 -2.68
C SER A 53 4.47 3.98 -3.97
N GLY A 54 4.28 3.30 -5.10
CA GLY A 54 4.58 3.86 -6.41
C GLY A 54 4.23 2.89 -7.53
N ALA A 55 4.50 3.30 -8.77
CA ALA A 55 4.17 2.50 -9.94
C ALA A 55 5.30 2.48 -10.97
N PHE A 56 5.57 1.29 -11.50
CA PHE A 56 6.32 1.11 -12.75
C PHE A 56 5.38 1.30 -13.92
N LEU A 57 5.76 2.15 -14.86
CA LEU A 57 4.99 2.49 -16.05
C LEU A 57 5.84 2.21 -17.28
N ASN A 58 5.29 1.48 -18.25
CA ASN A 58 5.89 1.28 -19.57
C ASN A 58 5.05 2.01 -20.62
N PHE A 59 5.67 2.97 -21.30
CA PHE A 59 4.98 3.90 -22.21
C PHE A 59 4.90 3.39 -23.65
N GLY A 60 5.60 2.29 -23.97
CA GLY A 60 5.86 1.92 -25.35
C GLY A 60 6.76 2.94 -26.08
N HIS A 61 7.15 2.61 -27.31
CA HIS A 61 7.96 3.50 -28.13
C HIS A 61 7.08 4.40 -28.99
N SER A 62 7.52 5.65 -29.17
CA SER A 62 7.09 6.49 -30.28
C SER A 62 7.76 6.10 -31.58
N ASP A 63 7.30 6.68 -32.69
CA ASP A 63 8.02 6.67 -33.96
C ASP A 63 8.52 8.10 -34.29
N PRO A 64 9.83 8.33 -34.49
CA PRO A 64 10.95 7.40 -34.25
C PRO A 64 11.11 7.01 -32.76
N PRO A 65 11.84 5.92 -32.42
CA PRO A 65 11.94 5.43 -31.05
C PRO A 65 12.79 6.35 -30.16
N ILE A 66 12.48 6.34 -28.88
CA ILE A 66 13.11 7.16 -27.83
C ILE A 66 13.66 6.27 -26.70
N LYS A 67 14.79 6.69 -26.13
CA LYS A 67 15.33 6.19 -24.86
C LYS A 67 15.25 7.31 -23.84
N MET A 68 14.18 7.31 -23.05
CA MET A 68 13.85 8.38 -22.13
C MET A 68 14.93 8.49 -21.03
N ALA A 69 15.56 9.65 -20.95
CA ALA A 69 16.55 9.97 -19.93
C ALA A 69 15.91 10.71 -18.76
N GLN A 70 14.90 11.55 -19.00
CA GLN A 70 14.08 12.18 -17.97
C GLN A 70 12.62 12.17 -18.42
N VAL A 71 11.69 11.96 -17.49
CA VAL A 71 10.25 11.90 -17.76
C VAL A 71 9.51 12.68 -16.68
N TRP A 72 8.47 13.41 -17.10
CA TRP A 72 7.53 14.09 -16.22
C TRP A 72 6.10 13.74 -16.61
N LEU A 73 5.26 13.55 -15.60
CA LEU A 73 3.83 13.24 -15.69
C LEU A 73 3.06 14.35 -14.97
N ASN A 74 2.34 15.19 -15.70
CA ASN A 74 1.73 16.42 -15.16
C ASN A 74 2.76 17.26 -14.36
N ASP A 75 3.95 17.46 -14.93
CA ASP A 75 5.15 18.05 -14.32
C ASP A 75 5.74 17.31 -13.10
N VAL A 76 5.20 16.17 -12.67
CA VAL A 76 5.80 15.35 -11.61
C VAL A 76 6.86 14.43 -12.23
N GLU A 77 8.10 14.53 -11.78
CA GLU A 77 9.18 13.69 -12.28
C GLU A 77 8.90 12.19 -12.02
N ALA A 78 9.05 11.37 -13.05
CA ALA A 78 9.08 9.92 -12.94
C ALA A 78 10.51 9.43 -13.18
N TYR A 79 11.04 8.61 -12.27
CA TYR A 79 12.42 8.19 -12.26
C TYR A 79 12.68 7.18 -13.40
N THR A 80 13.59 7.55 -14.30
CA THR A 80 14.05 6.75 -15.44
C THR A 80 15.28 5.92 -15.05
N GLY A 81 16.03 5.42 -16.05
CA GLY A 81 17.22 4.59 -15.83
C GLY A 81 16.91 3.09 -15.76
N ILE A 82 15.65 2.73 -15.97
CA ILE A 82 15.13 1.36 -15.97
C ILE A 82 14.72 1.05 -17.41
N ALA A 83 15.69 0.76 -18.28
CA ALA A 83 15.47 0.58 -19.73
C ALA A 83 14.99 1.84 -20.48
N ALA A 84 14.45 1.67 -21.69
CA ALA A 84 14.31 2.76 -22.67
C ALA A 84 13.01 3.55 -22.54
N VAL A 85 11.91 2.90 -22.18
CA VAL A 85 10.58 3.50 -22.11
C VAL A 85 9.84 3.13 -20.83
N ASP A 86 10.61 2.85 -19.77
CA ASP A 86 10.06 2.58 -18.44
C ASP A 86 10.47 3.68 -17.47
N ALA A 87 9.56 4.00 -16.56
CA ALA A 87 9.81 4.92 -15.46
C ALA A 87 9.10 4.44 -14.19
N TYR A 88 9.60 4.85 -13.03
CA TYR A 88 8.96 4.65 -11.75
C TYR A 88 8.46 5.98 -11.19
N ILE A 89 7.17 6.07 -10.87
CA ILE A 89 6.59 7.23 -10.18
C ILE A 89 6.36 6.90 -8.71
N GLY A 90 7.02 7.62 -7.81
CA GLY A 90 6.88 7.46 -6.37
C GLY A 90 5.74 8.34 -5.81
N ALA A 91 4.93 7.81 -4.89
CA ALA A 91 3.77 8.52 -4.32
C ALA A 91 4.12 9.87 -3.66
N THR A 92 5.33 9.97 -3.11
CA THR A 92 5.84 11.17 -2.41
C THR A 92 6.56 12.16 -3.32
N GLN A 93 6.72 11.85 -4.61
CA GLN A 93 7.42 12.75 -5.51
C GLN A 93 6.56 13.99 -5.75
N LEU A 94 7.09 15.16 -5.41
CA LEU A 94 6.38 16.42 -5.56
C LEU A 94 6.43 16.89 -7.02
N ARG A 95 5.40 17.63 -7.45
CA ARG A 95 5.41 18.32 -8.74
C ARG A 95 6.51 19.38 -8.80
N ARG A 96 6.62 20.18 -7.75
CA ARG A 96 7.62 21.25 -7.58
C ARG A 96 8.04 21.31 -6.11
N TYR A 97 9.20 21.91 -5.85
CA TYR A 97 9.63 22.14 -4.48
C TYR A 97 8.60 22.96 -3.72
N ASN A 98 8.19 22.49 -2.54
CA ASN A 98 7.13 23.07 -1.69
C ASN A 98 5.73 23.16 -2.33
N ASP A 99 5.46 22.44 -3.42
CA ASP A 99 4.10 22.21 -3.91
C ASP A 99 3.56 20.91 -3.31
N PHE A 100 2.63 21.02 -2.36
CA PHE A 100 2.04 19.89 -1.67
C PHE A 100 0.65 19.53 -2.20
N ASP A 101 0.11 20.30 -3.15
CA ASP A 101 -1.26 20.13 -3.65
C ASP A 101 -1.33 19.01 -4.69
N TYR A 102 -0.23 18.74 -5.40
CA TYR A 102 -0.16 17.71 -6.43
C TYR A 102 1.22 17.04 -6.50
N GLY A 103 1.24 15.73 -6.79
CA GLY A 103 2.46 14.92 -6.77
C GLY A 103 2.19 13.49 -7.23
N GLY A 104 3.15 12.59 -7.05
CA GLY A 104 3.11 11.26 -7.64
C GLY A 104 1.92 10.41 -7.20
N GLY A 105 1.48 10.54 -5.94
CA GLY A 105 0.26 9.88 -5.46
C GLY A 105 -0.99 10.35 -6.21
N HIS A 106 -1.05 11.63 -6.58
CA HIS A 106 -2.15 12.20 -7.36
C HIS A 106 -2.08 11.78 -8.83
N VAL A 107 -0.88 11.71 -9.43
CA VAL A 107 -0.69 11.15 -10.78
C VAL A 107 -1.17 9.70 -10.84
N ILE A 108 -0.84 8.90 -9.82
CA ILE A 108 -1.28 7.51 -9.72
C ILE A 108 -2.81 7.43 -9.62
N GLU A 109 -3.45 8.24 -8.79
CA GLU A 109 -4.91 8.29 -8.71
C GLU A 109 -5.55 8.73 -10.03
N ASP A 110 -4.99 9.75 -10.69
CA ASP A 110 -5.50 10.28 -11.95
C ASP A 110 -5.41 9.24 -13.08
N LEU A 111 -4.31 8.47 -13.14
CA LEU A 111 -4.18 7.32 -14.04
C LEU A 111 -5.29 6.28 -13.77
N ILE A 112 -5.50 5.89 -12.51
CA ILE A 112 -6.56 4.93 -12.15
C ILE A 112 -7.96 5.49 -12.48
N ALA A 113 -8.14 6.81 -12.39
CA ALA A 113 -9.38 7.49 -12.75
C ALA A 113 -9.61 7.56 -14.27
N GLY A 114 -8.65 7.11 -15.10
CA GLY A 114 -8.69 7.21 -16.55
C GLY A 114 -8.53 8.63 -17.07
N LYS A 115 -7.95 9.55 -16.27
CA LYS A 115 -7.71 10.92 -16.70
C LYS A 115 -6.52 10.98 -17.65
N GLU A 116 -6.54 12.03 -18.46
CA GLU A 116 -5.42 12.42 -19.31
C GLU A 116 -4.26 12.96 -18.46
N ILE A 117 -3.06 12.46 -18.75
CA ILE A 117 -1.79 12.85 -18.13
C ILE A 117 -0.88 13.42 -19.22
N GLU A 118 -0.38 14.63 -19.01
CA GLU A 118 0.66 15.22 -19.84
C GLU A 118 1.99 14.51 -19.58
N VAL A 119 2.61 13.99 -20.63
CA VAL A 119 3.90 13.33 -20.60
C VAL A 119 4.91 14.19 -21.34
N ARG A 120 5.96 14.60 -20.62
CA ARG A 120 7.16 15.18 -21.22
C ARG A 120 8.33 14.23 -21.00
N ALA A 121 9.05 13.89 -22.05
CA ALA A 121 10.25 13.08 -21.96
C ALA A 121 11.40 13.72 -22.75
N GLU A 122 12.59 13.68 -22.17
CA GLU A 122 13.83 14.16 -22.74
C GLU A 122 14.84 13.03 -22.84
N ALA A 123 15.61 13.02 -23.92
CA ALA A 123 16.57 11.98 -24.25
C ALA A 123 17.79 12.57 -24.97
N TYR A 124 18.96 11.97 -24.75
CA TYR A 124 20.21 12.40 -25.39
C TYR A 124 20.32 11.99 -26.87
N GLY A 125 19.51 11.01 -27.28
CA GLY A 125 19.49 10.45 -28.64
C GLY A 125 20.65 9.50 -28.91
N THR A 126 20.37 8.38 -29.57
CA THR A 126 21.36 7.41 -30.06
C THR A 126 20.99 6.91 -31.45
N ASP A 127 21.85 6.13 -32.08
CA ASP A 127 21.53 5.50 -33.38
C ASP A 127 20.30 4.58 -33.30
N CYS A 128 20.13 3.85 -32.19
CA CYS A 128 18.95 3.02 -31.95
C CYS A 128 17.71 3.81 -31.53
N TYR A 129 17.90 4.99 -30.93
CA TYR A 129 16.84 5.81 -30.34
C TYR A 129 17.05 7.28 -30.71
N PRO A 130 16.80 7.66 -31.98
CA PRO A 130 17.21 8.97 -32.47
C PRO A 130 16.33 10.11 -31.94
N LYS A 131 15.12 9.82 -31.44
CA LYS A 131 14.21 10.83 -30.90
C LYS A 131 14.74 11.36 -29.57
N LYS A 132 14.79 12.69 -29.44
CA LYS A 132 15.34 13.39 -28.26
C LYS A 132 14.29 14.00 -27.34
N LYS A 133 13.06 14.16 -27.82
CA LYS A 133 11.98 14.79 -27.07
C LYS A 133 10.64 14.17 -27.44
N VAL A 134 9.79 13.96 -26.45
CA VAL A 134 8.37 13.61 -26.59
C VAL A 134 7.57 14.51 -25.68
N GLU A 135 6.52 15.12 -26.22
CA GLU A 135 5.47 15.82 -25.49
C GLU A 135 4.14 15.31 -26.04
N THR A 136 3.34 14.70 -25.18
CA THR A 136 2.05 14.09 -25.56
C THR A 136 1.15 13.99 -24.34
N THR A 137 -0.10 13.62 -24.55
CA THR A 137 -1.03 13.24 -23.51
C THR A 137 -1.30 11.74 -23.60
N ILE A 138 -1.43 11.07 -22.47
CA ILE A 138 -1.79 9.66 -22.38
C ILE A 138 -2.88 9.44 -21.34
N THR A 139 -3.56 8.31 -21.42
CA THR A 139 -4.35 7.70 -20.36
C THR A 139 -3.65 6.44 -19.86
N ILE A 140 -4.20 5.81 -18.82
CA ILE A 140 -3.69 4.52 -18.33
C ILE A 140 -3.81 3.39 -19.38
N ASP A 141 -4.74 3.51 -20.33
CA ASP A 141 -4.96 2.51 -21.37
C ASP A 141 -3.87 2.52 -22.43
N ASP A 142 -3.24 3.67 -22.67
CA ASP A 142 -2.12 3.83 -23.62
C ASP A 142 -0.81 3.20 -23.13
N LEU A 143 -0.67 2.96 -21.82
CA LEU A 143 0.51 2.31 -21.24
C LEU A 143 0.52 0.81 -21.59
N ASN A 144 1.68 0.24 -21.94
CA ASN A 144 1.77 -1.22 -22.11
C ASN A 144 1.59 -1.95 -20.77
N GLN A 145 2.23 -1.42 -19.73
CA GLN A 145 2.15 -1.94 -18.36
C GLN A 145 2.06 -0.78 -17.39
N ALA A 146 1.23 -0.96 -16.36
CA ALA A 146 1.16 -0.10 -15.20
C ALA A 146 1.09 -1.00 -13.96
N ILE A 147 2.19 -1.08 -13.22
CA ILE A 147 2.37 -2.04 -12.12
C ILE A 147 2.59 -1.25 -10.85
N MET A 148 1.66 -1.34 -9.90
CA MET A 148 1.87 -0.79 -8.56
C MET A 148 2.90 -1.68 -7.85
N TYR A 149 3.98 -1.09 -7.36
CA TYR A 149 4.97 -1.77 -6.55
C TYR A 149 5.32 -0.94 -5.33
N ASN A 150 5.11 -1.55 -4.17
CA ASN A 150 5.26 -0.89 -2.89
C ASN A 150 6.30 -1.62 -2.06
N PRO A 151 7.43 -0.98 -1.71
CA PRO A 151 8.46 -1.63 -0.91
C PRO A 151 8.04 -1.86 0.54
N ARG A 152 7.01 -1.17 1.06
CA ARG A 152 6.55 -1.31 2.45
C ARG A 152 5.06 -1.03 2.56
N ASN A 153 4.29 -1.98 3.10
CA ASN A 153 2.88 -1.85 3.43
C ASN A 153 2.51 -2.75 4.62
N CYS A 154 1.28 -2.56 5.14
CA CYS A 154 0.68 -3.38 6.19
C CYS A 154 1.56 -3.55 7.43
N TYR A 155 2.14 -2.47 7.95
CA TYR A 155 2.97 -2.52 9.16
C TYR A 155 2.28 -3.27 10.32
N GLN A 156 3.00 -4.16 11.01
CA GLN A 156 2.51 -4.88 12.20
C GLN A 156 1.99 -3.92 13.25
N LYS A 157 2.79 -2.89 13.52
CA LYS A 157 2.51 -1.90 14.53
C LYS A 157 3.13 -0.59 14.08
N TYR A 158 2.55 0.50 14.58
CA TYR A 158 3.06 1.83 14.33
C TYR A 158 2.97 2.65 15.61
N ILE A 159 3.93 3.53 15.81
CA ILE A 159 3.98 4.42 16.97
C ILE A 159 2.85 5.45 16.90
N GLY A 160 2.39 5.90 18.06
CA GLY A 160 1.69 7.18 18.21
C GLY A 160 2.71 8.31 18.35
N ALA A 161 2.38 9.49 17.84
CA ALA A 161 3.21 10.68 17.95
C ALA A 161 2.45 11.78 18.71
N THR A 162 3.15 12.46 19.62
CA THR A 162 2.68 13.67 20.33
C THR A 162 3.77 14.75 20.27
N ASN A 163 3.49 15.92 20.83
CA ASN A 163 4.37 17.08 20.79
C ASN A 163 4.25 17.87 22.10
N SER A 164 5.26 17.82 22.96
CA SER A 164 5.28 18.61 24.20
C SER A 164 5.76 20.06 24.04
N SER A 165 6.33 20.43 22.89
CA SER A 165 6.77 21.81 22.64
C SER A 165 5.61 22.83 22.57
N ASP A 166 5.96 24.11 22.56
CA ASP A 166 5.04 25.23 22.40
C ASP A 166 4.71 25.56 20.94
N SER A 167 5.29 24.84 19.98
CA SER A 167 5.16 25.08 18.54
C SER A 167 4.47 23.92 17.81
N VAL A 168 3.86 24.19 16.66
CA VAL A 168 3.20 23.15 15.85
C VAL A 168 4.23 22.33 15.09
N ILE A 169 4.14 20.99 15.14
CA ILE A 169 4.96 20.08 14.32
C ILE A 169 4.10 19.50 13.18
N ARG A 170 4.60 19.59 11.94
CA ARG A 170 3.97 19.00 10.76
C ARG A 170 4.66 17.68 10.43
N THR A 171 3.92 16.57 10.41
CA THR A 171 4.46 15.23 10.15
C THR A 171 3.69 14.51 9.05
N TYR A 172 4.22 13.37 8.62
CA TYR A 172 3.55 12.45 7.69
C TYR A 172 2.25 11.84 8.23
N MET A 173 1.98 11.95 9.54
CA MET A 173 0.75 11.48 10.18
C MET A 173 -0.29 12.60 10.34
N GLY A 174 0.08 13.82 9.96
CA GLY A 174 -0.73 15.02 10.18
C GLY A 174 -0.07 15.99 11.15
N THR A 175 -0.86 16.93 11.65
CA THR A 175 -0.36 18.01 12.52
C THR A 175 -0.37 17.59 13.97
N LEU A 176 0.74 17.82 14.68
CA LEU A 176 0.84 17.67 16.13
C LEU A 176 0.77 19.06 16.76
N LEU A 177 -0.24 19.26 17.60
CA LEU A 177 -0.51 20.49 18.31
C LEU A 177 0.44 20.66 19.49
N PRO A 178 0.78 21.91 19.85
CA PRO A 178 1.60 22.20 21.03
C PRO A 178 1.03 21.60 22.32
N ASN A 179 1.89 21.46 23.32
CA ASN A 179 1.53 21.09 24.70
C ASN A 179 0.72 19.79 24.81
N MET A 180 1.10 18.78 24.01
CA MET A 180 0.43 17.48 23.92
C MET A 180 -1.07 17.58 23.56
N GLY A 181 -1.45 18.58 22.77
CA GLY A 181 -2.86 18.83 22.43
C GLY A 181 -3.54 17.71 21.62
N ASN A 182 -2.78 16.81 20.99
CA ASN A 182 -3.29 15.62 20.33
C ASN A 182 -2.22 14.51 20.23
N VAL A 183 -2.68 13.30 19.89
CA VAL A 183 -1.85 12.17 19.48
C VAL A 183 -2.30 11.73 18.09
N ASN A 184 -1.37 11.64 17.14
CA ASN A 184 -1.62 11.03 15.84
C ASN A 184 -1.04 9.61 15.83
N PHE A 185 -1.79 8.64 15.34
CA PHE A 185 -1.31 7.27 15.13
C PHE A 185 -1.76 6.77 13.75
N SER A 186 -1.09 5.74 13.24
CA SER A 186 -1.45 5.09 11.97
C SER A 186 -1.68 3.61 12.21
N GLY A 187 -2.75 3.06 11.65
CA GLY A 187 -3.14 1.68 11.85
C GLY A 187 -4.65 1.54 11.96
N VAL A 188 -5.10 0.30 11.88
CA VAL A 188 -6.54 -0.06 11.87
C VAL A 188 -6.86 -1.10 12.95
N GLY A 189 -5.99 -1.20 13.97
CA GLY A 189 -6.17 -2.08 15.11
C GLY A 189 -6.35 -3.53 14.71
N GLU A 190 -7.39 -4.17 15.26
CA GLU A 190 -7.74 -5.57 15.04
C GLU A 190 -8.07 -5.92 13.58
N LEU A 191 -8.29 -4.93 12.70
CA LEU A 191 -8.45 -5.20 11.26
C LEU A 191 -7.12 -5.47 10.53
N ASN A 192 -5.99 -5.12 11.14
CA ASN A 192 -4.69 -5.13 10.47
C ASN A 192 -4.22 -6.56 10.15
N PRO A 193 -3.85 -6.87 8.89
CA PRO A 193 -3.37 -8.19 8.51
C PRO A 193 -2.24 -8.74 9.37
N LEU A 194 -1.17 -7.97 9.60
CA LEU A 194 0.01 -8.48 10.30
C LEU A 194 -0.14 -8.48 11.83
N VAL A 195 -1.17 -7.80 12.36
CA VAL A 195 -1.57 -7.97 13.77
C VAL A 195 -2.28 -9.31 13.99
N ASN A 196 -3.01 -9.78 12.96
CA ASN A 196 -3.71 -11.05 12.97
C ASN A 196 -2.84 -12.26 12.57
N ASP A 197 -1.63 -12.00 12.03
CA ASP A 197 -0.60 -12.99 11.73
C ASP A 197 0.79 -12.48 12.15
N PRO A 198 1.03 -12.29 13.47
CA PRO A 198 2.24 -11.64 13.98
C PRO A 198 3.53 -12.44 13.72
N ASP A 199 3.42 -13.75 13.52
CA ASP A 199 4.54 -14.66 13.32
C ASP A 199 4.74 -15.04 11.84
N TYR A 200 3.98 -14.43 10.92
CA TYR A 200 4.02 -14.72 9.47
C TYR A 200 3.78 -16.20 9.14
N GLU A 201 2.86 -16.85 9.87
CA GLU A 201 2.51 -18.26 9.63
C GLU A 201 1.82 -18.46 8.28
N VAL A 202 1.11 -17.43 7.81
CA VAL A 202 0.27 -17.48 6.61
C VAL A 202 0.65 -16.41 5.59
N ILE A 203 0.95 -15.19 6.05
CA ILE A 203 1.27 -14.06 5.20
C ILE A 203 2.76 -14.10 4.87
N GLY A 204 3.07 -14.42 3.62
CA GLY A 204 4.43 -14.51 3.13
C GLY A 204 4.50 -14.33 1.62
N ILE A 205 5.66 -14.64 1.03
CA ILE A 205 5.89 -14.50 -0.41
C ILE A 205 4.84 -15.32 -1.19
N GLY A 206 4.18 -14.67 -2.15
CA GLY A 206 3.18 -15.29 -3.01
C GLY A 206 1.77 -15.33 -2.42
N THR A 207 1.56 -14.89 -1.17
CA THR A 207 0.21 -14.72 -0.60
C THR A 207 -0.61 -13.78 -1.48
N ARG A 208 -1.77 -14.25 -1.95
CA ARG A 208 -2.69 -13.47 -2.78
C ARG A 208 -3.40 -12.44 -1.93
N ILE A 209 -3.42 -11.20 -2.40
CA ILE A 209 -4.01 -10.07 -1.67
C ILE A 209 -4.97 -9.29 -2.56
N PHE A 210 -5.85 -8.55 -1.91
CA PHE A 210 -6.55 -7.43 -2.49
C PHE A 210 -5.69 -6.18 -2.30
N ILE A 211 -5.41 -5.42 -3.36
CA ILE A 211 -4.63 -4.19 -3.30
C ILE A 211 -5.24 -3.15 -4.24
N GLY A 212 -5.63 -2.01 -3.69
CA GLY A 212 -6.16 -0.88 -4.46
C GLY A 212 -7.42 -1.20 -5.27
N GLY A 213 -8.20 -2.24 -4.96
CA GLY A 213 -9.32 -2.68 -5.79
C GLY A 213 -9.01 -3.87 -6.70
N ALA A 214 -7.73 -4.18 -6.91
CA ALA A 214 -7.26 -5.22 -7.81
C ALA A 214 -6.73 -6.45 -7.05
N LYS A 215 -6.45 -7.50 -7.81
CA LYS A 215 -5.70 -8.66 -7.30
C LYS A 215 -4.20 -8.33 -7.31
N GLY A 216 -3.53 -8.71 -6.24
CA GLY A 216 -2.08 -8.60 -6.11
C GLY A 216 -1.49 -9.77 -5.34
N PHE A 217 -0.24 -9.62 -4.95
CA PHE A 217 0.41 -10.56 -4.03
C PHE A 217 1.54 -9.90 -3.25
N VAL A 218 1.93 -10.55 -2.16
CA VAL A 218 3.11 -10.22 -1.38
C VAL A 218 4.37 -10.68 -2.13
N VAL A 219 5.30 -9.77 -2.34
CA VAL A 219 6.55 -10.04 -3.09
C VAL A 219 7.69 -10.43 -2.16
N GLY A 220 7.70 -9.90 -0.94
CA GLY A 220 8.77 -10.11 0.03
C GLY A 220 8.58 -9.27 1.29
N THR A 221 9.64 -9.18 2.09
CA THR A 221 9.67 -8.43 3.34
C THR A 221 9.74 -6.93 3.12
N GLY A 222 10.34 -6.48 2.01
CA GLY A 222 10.47 -5.06 1.72
C GLY A 222 11.65 -4.38 2.42
N THR A 223 11.60 -3.05 2.53
CA THR A 223 12.63 -2.28 3.23
C THR A 223 12.22 -1.98 4.68
N GLN A 224 13.16 -1.72 5.57
CA GLN A 224 12.89 -1.43 7.00
C GLN A 224 12.03 -2.51 7.71
N HIS A 225 11.99 -3.73 7.21
CA HIS A 225 11.30 -4.85 7.84
C HIS A 225 12.05 -5.25 9.12
N SER A 226 11.41 -5.16 10.28
CA SER A 226 12.02 -5.52 11.58
C SER A 226 11.01 -6.22 12.50
N PRO A 227 10.75 -7.52 12.28
CA PRO A 227 9.77 -8.28 13.06
C PRO A 227 10.22 -8.48 14.52
N ASP A 228 11.53 -8.58 14.78
CA ASP A 228 12.10 -8.72 16.13
C ASP A 228 11.77 -7.53 17.05
N THR A 229 11.42 -6.37 16.47
CA THR A 229 11.00 -5.16 17.18
C THR A 229 9.50 -4.86 17.00
N GLU A 230 8.71 -5.86 16.57
CA GLU A 230 7.29 -5.74 16.22
C GLU A 230 7.00 -4.68 15.13
N SER A 231 8.03 -4.28 14.37
CA SER A 231 7.97 -3.24 13.32
C SER A 231 8.09 -3.83 11.92
N GLY A 232 7.59 -5.06 11.75
CA GLY A 232 7.57 -5.73 10.46
C GLY A 232 6.56 -5.12 9.48
N ASN A 233 6.83 -5.32 8.20
CA ASN A 233 6.00 -4.88 7.07
C ASN A 233 6.19 -5.83 5.88
N ILE A 234 5.45 -5.63 4.80
CA ILE A 234 5.54 -6.46 3.59
C ILE A 234 5.67 -5.59 2.34
N SER A 235 6.37 -6.09 1.33
CA SER A 235 6.31 -5.50 -0.02
C SER A 235 5.22 -6.17 -0.84
N THR A 236 4.53 -5.37 -1.65
CA THR A 236 3.34 -5.82 -2.40
C THR A 236 3.38 -5.33 -3.83
N THR A 237 2.75 -6.09 -4.72
CA THR A 237 2.57 -5.70 -6.13
C THR A 237 1.15 -5.99 -6.61
N GLY A 238 0.70 -5.22 -7.59
CA GLY A 238 -0.62 -5.37 -8.20
C GLY A 238 -0.72 -4.68 -9.57
N ASN A 239 -1.71 -5.10 -10.37
CA ASN A 239 -1.99 -4.47 -11.65
C ASN A 239 -2.69 -3.13 -11.43
N LEU A 240 -2.02 -2.01 -11.74
CA LEU A 240 -2.56 -0.67 -11.54
C LEU A 240 -3.79 -0.42 -12.43
N LYS A 241 -3.83 -1.03 -13.62
CA LYS A 241 -4.94 -0.89 -14.57
C LYS A 241 -6.28 -1.46 -14.08
N GLU A 242 -6.23 -2.37 -13.11
CA GLU A 242 -7.42 -3.01 -12.52
C GLU A 242 -7.84 -2.35 -11.19
N MET A 243 -7.11 -1.33 -10.75
CA MET A 243 -7.38 -0.66 -9.47
C MET A 243 -8.58 0.27 -9.56
N SER A 244 -9.08 0.67 -8.40
CA SER A 244 -10.18 1.60 -8.25
C SER A 244 -9.78 2.73 -7.33
N THR A 245 -10.11 3.96 -7.74
CA THR A 245 -9.85 5.15 -6.92
C THR A 245 -10.54 5.06 -5.56
N LYS A 246 -11.61 4.25 -5.40
CA LYS A 246 -12.22 3.94 -4.09
C LYS A 246 -11.21 3.47 -3.04
N TYR A 247 -10.18 2.73 -3.46
CA TYR A 247 -9.17 2.15 -2.58
C TYR A 247 -7.75 2.72 -2.82
N VAL A 248 -7.63 3.73 -3.69
CA VAL A 248 -6.37 4.41 -4.02
C VAL A 248 -6.63 5.91 -4.14
N ARG A 249 -6.12 6.72 -3.21
CA ARG A 249 -6.29 8.17 -3.21
C ARG A 249 -4.95 8.88 -3.11
N GLY A 250 -4.70 9.83 -4.00
CA GLY A 250 -3.66 10.82 -3.78
C GLY A 250 -3.98 11.64 -2.52
N ALA A 251 -2.95 12.04 -1.78
CA ALA A 251 -3.14 12.86 -0.61
C ALA A 251 -2.10 13.97 -0.51
N SER A 252 -2.55 15.11 -0.01
CA SER A 252 -1.75 16.26 0.39
C SER A 252 -1.76 16.34 1.92
N ILE A 253 -0.58 16.21 2.52
CA ILE A 253 -0.41 16.29 3.98
C ILE A 253 0.20 17.67 4.29
N PRO A 254 -0.54 18.57 4.95
CA PRO A 254 -0.09 19.95 5.18
C PRO A 254 1.26 20.02 5.87
N GLY A 255 2.22 20.70 5.24
CA GLY A 255 3.57 20.91 5.76
C GLY A 255 4.49 19.68 5.69
N TYR A 256 4.04 18.57 5.11
CA TYR A 256 4.87 17.37 4.89
C TYR A 256 5.08 17.08 3.41
N GLY A 257 4.02 17.05 2.60
CA GLY A 257 4.09 16.75 1.17
C GLY A 257 2.97 15.84 0.69
N THR A 258 3.18 15.21 -0.47
CA THR A 258 2.20 14.28 -1.05
C THR A 258 2.41 12.85 -0.56
N SER A 259 1.35 12.06 -0.61
CA SER A 259 1.35 10.64 -0.27
C SER A 259 0.24 9.92 -1.06
N LEU A 260 0.06 8.63 -0.77
CA LEU A 260 -1.00 7.81 -1.35
C LEU A 260 -1.71 7.05 -0.23
N PHE A 261 -3.03 7.18 -0.11
CA PHE A 261 -3.82 6.25 0.68
C PHE A 261 -4.12 5.01 -0.13
N LEU A 262 -3.82 3.85 0.44
CA LEU A 262 -3.93 2.57 -0.24
C LEU A 262 -4.68 1.55 0.63
N GLY A 263 -5.69 0.93 0.03
CA GLY A 263 -6.42 -0.19 0.61
C GLY A 263 -5.75 -1.52 0.30
N ILE A 264 -5.43 -2.31 1.32
CA ILE A 264 -4.93 -3.67 1.18
C ILE A 264 -5.77 -4.60 2.04
N GLY A 265 -6.20 -5.73 1.49
CA GLY A 265 -6.91 -6.79 2.20
C GLY A 265 -6.20 -8.12 2.05
N ILE A 266 -6.07 -8.87 3.14
CA ILE A 266 -5.40 -10.18 3.15
C ILE A 266 -6.32 -11.21 3.81
N PRO A 267 -6.69 -12.30 3.11
CA PRO A 267 -7.44 -13.38 3.72
C PRO A 267 -6.50 -14.27 4.56
N ILE A 268 -6.86 -14.50 5.82
CA ILE A 268 -6.14 -15.43 6.70
C ILE A 268 -6.97 -16.72 6.84
N PRO A 269 -6.55 -17.83 6.20
CA PRO A 269 -7.19 -19.13 6.39
C PRO A 269 -6.97 -19.66 7.82
N VAL A 270 -8.05 -20.06 8.48
CA VAL A 270 -8.00 -20.62 9.84
C VAL A 270 -7.66 -22.10 9.75
N LEU A 271 -6.37 -22.43 9.81
CA LEU A 271 -5.90 -23.82 9.64
C LEU A 271 -5.86 -24.61 10.96
N ASN A 272 -5.67 -23.93 12.08
CA ASN A 272 -5.49 -24.53 13.40
C ASN A 272 -5.99 -23.58 14.51
N ASP A 273 -5.96 -24.08 15.74
CA ASP A 273 -6.39 -23.33 16.93
C ASP A 273 -5.55 -22.08 17.21
N ASP A 274 -4.26 -22.07 16.84
CA ASP A 274 -3.36 -20.95 17.09
C ASP A 274 -3.65 -19.77 16.16
N ILE A 275 -3.86 -20.03 14.86
CA ILE A 275 -4.29 -19.01 13.91
C ILE A 275 -5.66 -18.44 14.32
N ALA A 276 -6.61 -19.28 14.75
CA ALA A 276 -7.90 -18.81 15.22
C ALA A 276 -7.78 -17.89 16.45
N ARG A 277 -6.85 -18.20 17.35
CA ARG A 277 -6.56 -17.39 18.54
C ARG A 277 -5.93 -16.04 18.16
N LYS A 278 -4.95 -16.04 17.24
CA LYS A 278 -4.25 -14.82 16.76
C LYS A 278 -5.19 -13.89 16.01
N THR A 279 -6.07 -14.46 15.17
CA THR A 279 -7.08 -13.71 14.43
C THR A 279 -8.26 -13.22 15.29
N ALA A 280 -8.30 -13.59 16.57
CA ALA A 280 -9.31 -13.15 17.55
C ALA A 280 -8.78 -12.03 18.47
N ILE A 281 -7.66 -11.41 18.14
CA ILE A 281 -7.09 -10.28 18.89
C ILE A 281 -8.04 -9.09 18.93
N ARG A 282 -8.12 -8.43 20.09
CA ARG A 282 -8.92 -7.21 20.26
C ARG A 282 -8.05 -5.96 20.25
N ASN A 283 -8.65 -4.83 19.89
CA ASN A 283 -8.01 -3.52 20.01
C ASN A 283 -7.38 -3.25 21.39
N ALA A 284 -8.01 -3.71 22.47
CA ALA A 284 -7.49 -3.52 23.84
C ALA A 284 -6.17 -4.28 24.12
N ASP A 285 -5.89 -5.32 23.35
CA ASP A 285 -4.68 -6.14 23.47
C ASP A 285 -3.53 -5.59 22.60
N ILE A 286 -3.84 -4.68 21.67
CA ILE A 286 -2.86 -4.05 20.79
C ILE A 286 -2.26 -2.85 21.50
N ARG A 287 -1.00 -2.98 21.92
CA ARG A 287 -0.26 -1.90 22.60
C ARG A 287 0.66 -1.19 21.63
N THR A 288 0.71 0.14 21.74
CA THR A 288 1.71 0.97 21.05
C THR A 288 2.30 2.02 21.99
N GLU A 289 3.43 2.57 21.56
CA GLU A 289 4.15 3.61 22.27
C GLU A 289 3.72 4.97 21.73
N ILE A 290 3.65 5.96 22.62
CA ILE A 290 3.46 7.35 22.24
C ILE A 290 4.83 8.03 22.37
N ILE A 291 5.37 8.46 21.24
CA ILE A 291 6.66 9.15 21.17
C ILE A 291 6.40 10.65 21.05
N ASP A 292 7.10 11.43 21.86
CA ASP A 292 7.15 12.87 21.73
C ASP A 292 8.13 13.26 20.63
N TYR A 293 7.66 13.92 19.58
CA TYR A 293 8.47 14.32 18.43
C TYR A 293 9.25 15.62 18.67
N SER A 294 9.05 16.27 19.83
CA SER A 294 9.77 17.49 20.19
C SER A 294 11.04 17.26 21.04
N THR A 295 11.33 16.01 21.39
CA THR A 295 12.45 15.61 22.25
C THR A 295 13.45 14.73 21.53
#